data_AF-A0A2E7J3X4-F1
#
_entry.id   AF-A0A2E7J3X4-F1
#
_cell.length_a   1.000
_cell.length_b   1.000
_cell.length_c   1.000
_cell.angle_alpha   90.00
_cell.angle_beta   90.00
_cell.angle_gamma   90.00
#
_symmetry.space_group_name_H-M   'P 1'
#
loop_
_entity.id
_entity.type
_entity.pdbx_description
1 polymer ?
#
loop_
_entity_poly.entity_id
_entity_poly.type
_entity_poly.pdbx_seq_one_letter_code
_entity_poly.pdbx_strand_id
1 'polypeptide(L)'
;MTSENENEPLLALAGVRGCARKIKIQIDRTMAEYLNSNQNPEFSILVIGAKDRDDLEKNANHVIFSDTIGSIRLYLHNSYPFRNCDVKIEEIYVPSLRDNSGNSIFSTMEYMPTIIIFLNHGFAKPGYPSRIEDLDGSAHIHAKIAASEINSLQGFNLLNLLTVCKGATISKPFIESENIGAIYAPLDYDFSEGETLSEIIRIFNEEMRRDQLSAVLEYRRLYPMEAIL
;
A
#
# COMPACT_ATOMS: atom_id res chain seq x y z
N MET A 1 22.43 28.24 13.52
CA MET A 1 21.94 27.49 12.34
C MET A 1 22.72 26.20 12.24
N THR A 2 22.20 25.01 12.46
CA THR A 2 21.06 24.50 13.24
C THR A 2 21.42 23.02 13.34
N SER A 3 21.68 22.53 14.54
CA SER A 3 21.88 21.12 14.86
C SER A 3 20.55 20.35 14.84
N GLU A 4 19.69 20.68 13.88
CA GLU A 4 18.43 20.01 13.64
C GLU A 4 18.70 18.90 12.61
N ASN A 5 18.33 17.68 12.96
CA ASN A 5 18.12 16.51 12.09
C ASN A 5 19.10 15.33 12.12
N GLU A 6 19.97 15.20 13.13
CA GLU A 6 20.59 13.88 13.37
C GLU A 6 19.58 12.81 13.86
N ASN A 7 18.39 13.23 14.32
CA ASN A 7 17.31 12.33 14.78
C ASN A 7 16.22 12.03 13.73
N GLU A 8 16.20 12.73 12.59
CA GLU A 8 15.18 12.55 11.56
C GLU A 8 15.15 11.12 10.97
N PRO A 9 16.30 10.49 10.66
CA PRO A 9 16.31 9.12 10.17
C PRO A 9 15.72 8.14 11.18
N LEU A 10 16.08 8.25 12.47
CA LEU A 10 15.57 7.36 13.52
C LEU A 10 14.07 7.50 13.76
N LEU A 11 13.54 8.73 13.70
CA LEU A 11 12.09 8.99 13.76
C LEU A 11 11.36 8.45 12.54
N ALA A 12 11.96 8.56 11.34
CA ALA A 12 11.43 7.96 10.13
C ALA A 12 11.34 6.43 10.26
N LEU A 13 12.39 5.76 10.74
CA LEU A 13 12.40 4.29 10.90
C LEU A 13 11.39 3.79 11.94
N ALA A 14 11.22 4.50 13.06
CA ALA A 14 10.17 4.18 14.04
C ALA A 14 8.76 4.38 13.45
N GLY A 15 8.56 5.45 12.69
CA GLY A 15 7.34 5.72 11.93
C GLY A 15 7.00 4.59 10.94
N VAL A 16 7.99 4.09 10.21
CA VAL A 16 7.84 2.98 9.26
C VAL A 16 7.31 1.71 9.95
N ARG A 17 7.87 1.34 11.11
CA ARG A 17 7.38 0.17 11.87
C ARG A 17 5.94 0.37 12.34
N GLY A 18 5.61 1.56 12.84
CA GLY A 18 4.24 1.90 13.22
C GLY A 18 3.26 1.80 12.06
N CYS A 19 3.64 2.30 10.88
CA CYS A 19 2.85 2.20 9.65
C CYS A 19 2.63 0.74 9.23
N ALA A 20 3.69 -0.07 9.15
CA ALA A 20 3.58 -1.49 8.77
C ALA A 20 2.61 -2.26 9.69
N ARG A 21 2.61 -1.95 10.99
CA ARG A 21 1.65 -2.55 11.95
C ARG A 21 0.22 -2.10 11.72
N LYS A 22 -0.02 -0.80 11.47
CA LYS A 22 -1.36 -0.30 11.13
C LYS A 22 -1.89 -0.96 9.86
N ILE A 23 -1.02 -1.18 8.88
CA ILE A 23 -1.34 -1.86 7.64
C ILE A 23 -1.80 -3.29 7.90
N LYS A 24 -1.06 -4.05 8.71
CA LYS A 24 -1.47 -5.40 9.13
C LYS A 24 -2.85 -5.42 9.77
N ILE A 25 -3.08 -4.55 10.75
CA ILE A 25 -4.37 -4.42 11.44
C ILE A 25 -5.49 -4.15 10.44
N GLN A 26 -5.25 -3.27 9.47
CA GLN A 26 -6.24 -2.94 8.47
C GLN A 26 -6.51 -4.10 7.52
N ILE A 27 -5.47 -4.78 7.03
CA ILE A 27 -5.62 -6.00 6.21
C ILE A 27 -6.44 -7.04 6.97
N ASP A 28 -6.10 -7.32 8.23
CA ASP A 28 -6.81 -8.31 9.05
C ASP A 28 -8.28 -7.95 9.23
N ARG A 29 -8.58 -6.67 9.50
CA ARG A 29 -9.95 -6.18 9.64
C ARG A 29 -10.74 -6.32 8.34
N THR A 30 -10.21 -5.74 7.26
CA THR A 30 -10.81 -5.78 5.91
C THR A 30 -11.12 -7.23 5.50
N MET A 31 -10.20 -8.15 5.76
CA MET A 31 -10.38 -9.54 5.37
C MET A 31 -11.28 -10.33 6.30
N ALA A 32 -11.27 -10.07 7.61
CA ALA A 32 -12.24 -10.68 8.52
C ALA A 32 -13.68 -10.29 8.13
N GLU A 33 -13.91 -9.02 7.80
CA GLU A 33 -15.21 -8.56 7.33
C GLU A 33 -15.58 -9.19 5.97
N TYR A 34 -14.62 -9.32 5.04
CA TYR A 34 -14.84 -9.94 3.73
C TYR A 34 -15.11 -11.44 3.80
N LEU A 35 -14.36 -12.19 4.60
CA LEU A 35 -14.54 -13.64 4.83
C LEU A 35 -15.93 -13.96 5.38
N ASN A 36 -16.46 -13.11 6.25
CA ASN A 36 -17.82 -13.27 6.77
C ASN A 36 -18.89 -13.06 5.69
N SER A 37 -18.56 -12.41 4.59
CA SER A 37 -19.47 -12.10 3.48
C SER A 37 -19.38 -13.07 2.29
N ASN A 38 -18.31 -13.86 2.19
CA ASN A 38 -18.03 -14.67 1.00
C ASN A 38 -17.36 -16.02 1.33
N GLN A 39 -17.83 -17.10 0.68
CA GLN A 39 -17.30 -18.45 0.88
C GLN A 39 -15.95 -18.68 0.19
N ASN A 40 -15.62 -17.91 -0.86
CA ASN A 40 -14.37 -18.00 -1.60
C ASN A 40 -13.71 -16.60 -1.68
N PRO A 41 -12.92 -16.21 -0.68
CA PRO A 41 -12.33 -14.89 -0.64
C PRO A 41 -11.26 -14.71 -1.74
N GLU A 42 -11.45 -13.69 -2.58
CA GLU A 42 -10.44 -13.19 -3.51
C GLU A 42 -9.89 -11.84 -3.03
N PHE A 43 -8.58 -11.66 -3.22
CA PHE A 43 -7.85 -10.46 -2.84
C PHE A 43 -6.98 -9.99 -3.99
N SER A 44 -6.86 -8.68 -4.18
CA SER A 44 -5.97 -8.13 -5.20
C SER A 44 -4.81 -7.33 -4.63
N ILE A 45 -3.67 -7.41 -5.30
CA ILE A 45 -2.56 -6.46 -5.17
C ILE A 45 -2.45 -5.74 -6.51
N LEU A 46 -2.88 -4.48 -6.55
CA LEU A 46 -2.74 -3.61 -7.71
C LEU A 46 -1.43 -2.83 -7.62
N VAL A 47 -0.54 -3.07 -8.58
CA VAL A 47 0.73 -2.38 -8.72
C VAL A 47 0.61 -1.39 -9.87
N ILE A 48 0.74 -0.11 -9.53
CA ILE A 48 0.66 1.01 -10.47
C ILE A 48 2.07 1.52 -10.73
N GLY A 49 2.38 1.74 -12.01
CA GLY A 49 3.72 2.12 -12.46
C GLY A 49 4.59 0.92 -12.81
N ALA A 50 3.98 -0.21 -13.19
CA ALA A 50 4.70 -1.36 -13.71
C ALA A 50 3.87 -2.04 -14.81
N LYS A 51 4.54 -2.56 -15.85
CA LYS A 51 3.85 -3.26 -16.95
C LYS A 51 3.49 -4.69 -16.58
N ASP A 52 4.37 -5.33 -15.83
CA ASP A 52 4.24 -6.70 -15.36
C ASP A 52 5.23 -6.93 -14.21
N ARG A 53 5.29 -8.17 -13.72
CA ARG A 53 6.24 -8.58 -12.69
C ARG A 53 7.70 -8.53 -13.17
N ASP A 54 7.94 -8.86 -14.44
CA ASP A 54 9.29 -8.85 -15.02
C ASP A 54 9.88 -7.43 -15.03
N ASP A 55 9.06 -6.41 -15.24
CA ASP A 55 9.42 -5.00 -15.15
C ASP A 55 9.89 -4.63 -13.74
N LEU A 56 9.26 -5.15 -12.68
CA LEU A 56 9.73 -4.93 -11.31
C LEU A 56 11.10 -5.54 -11.04
N GLU A 57 11.34 -6.75 -11.55
CA GLU A 57 12.58 -7.49 -11.28
C GLU A 57 13.76 -6.94 -12.09
N LYS A 58 13.50 -6.36 -13.27
CA LYS A 58 14.53 -5.88 -14.21
C LYS A 58 14.78 -4.36 -14.13
N ASN A 59 13.80 -3.58 -13.67
CA ASN A 59 13.95 -2.13 -13.54
C ASN A 59 14.67 -1.78 -12.23
N ALA A 60 15.86 -1.18 -12.35
CA ALA A 60 16.69 -0.79 -11.21
C ALA A 60 15.97 0.16 -10.24
N ASN A 61 14.98 0.93 -10.71
CA ASN A 61 14.19 1.82 -9.87
C ASN A 61 13.09 1.09 -9.10
N HIS A 62 12.67 -0.10 -9.56
CA HIS A 62 11.55 -0.86 -8.99
C HIS A 62 11.98 -2.09 -8.20
N VAL A 63 13.21 -2.58 -8.41
CA VAL A 63 13.72 -3.83 -7.79
C VAL A 63 13.64 -3.82 -6.26
N ILE A 64 13.71 -2.65 -5.63
CA ILE A 64 13.56 -2.51 -4.17
C ILE A 64 12.14 -2.87 -3.69
N PHE A 65 11.12 -2.78 -4.55
CA PHE A 65 9.72 -3.04 -4.22
C PHE A 65 9.25 -4.46 -4.54
N SER A 66 10.02 -5.25 -5.30
CA SER A 66 9.66 -6.65 -5.60
C SER A 66 9.50 -7.47 -4.32
N ASP A 67 10.38 -7.22 -3.35
CA ASP A 67 10.33 -7.82 -2.02
C ASP A 67 9.11 -7.40 -1.20
N THR A 68 8.53 -6.23 -1.47
CA THR A 68 7.34 -5.72 -0.78
C THR A 68 6.10 -6.52 -1.14
N ILE A 69 5.88 -6.80 -2.43
CA ILE A 69 4.77 -7.65 -2.88
C ILE A 69 4.90 -9.05 -2.28
N GLY A 70 6.10 -9.64 -2.34
CA GLY A 70 6.37 -10.94 -1.74
C GLY A 70 6.11 -10.99 -0.22
N SER A 71 6.50 -9.93 0.50
CA SER A 71 6.28 -9.83 1.95
C SER A 71 4.80 -9.68 2.31
N ILE A 72 4.05 -8.92 1.52
CA ILE A 72 2.60 -8.78 1.67
C ILE A 72 1.89 -10.10 1.38
N ARG A 73 2.26 -10.80 0.30
CA ARG A 73 1.72 -12.13 -0.02
C ARG A 73 1.99 -13.12 1.10
N LEU A 74 3.23 -13.17 1.58
CA LEU A 74 3.60 -14.05 2.68
C LEU A 74 2.79 -13.72 3.93
N TYR A 75 2.58 -12.44 4.23
CA TYR A 75 1.70 -12.02 5.32
C TYR A 75 0.29 -12.56 5.12
N LEU A 76 -0.36 -12.24 4.00
CA LEU A 76 -1.73 -12.65 3.66
C LEU A 76 -1.95 -14.16 3.78
N HIS A 77 -1.02 -14.98 3.28
CA HIS A 77 -1.11 -16.45 3.38
C HIS A 77 -0.95 -16.99 4.80
N ASN A 78 -0.21 -16.29 5.68
CA ASN A 78 0.09 -16.77 7.03
C ASN A 78 -0.79 -16.15 8.12
N SER A 79 -1.50 -15.06 7.84
CA SER A 79 -2.34 -14.40 8.83
C SER A 79 -3.50 -15.30 9.28
N TYR A 80 -3.97 -15.06 10.51
CA TYR A 80 -4.87 -15.98 11.22
C TYR A 80 -6.29 -16.14 10.63
N PRO A 81 -6.87 -15.16 9.91
CA PRO A 81 -8.10 -15.40 9.15
C PRO A 81 -7.91 -16.39 7.98
N PHE A 82 -6.67 -16.57 7.50
CA PHE A 82 -6.38 -17.14 6.19
C PHE A 82 -5.75 -18.53 6.24
N ARG A 83 -5.21 -18.94 7.39
CA ARG A 83 -4.42 -20.19 7.51
C ARG A 83 -5.20 -21.45 7.11
N ASN A 84 -6.53 -21.37 7.03
CA ASN A 84 -7.44 -22.43 6.61
C ASN A 84 -8.38 -22.03 5.45
N CYS A 85 -8.20 -20.84 4.86
CA CYS A 85 -8.98 -20.39 3.71
C CYS A 85 -8.09 -20.42 2.48
N ASP A 86 -8.57 -20.99 1.38
CA ASP A 86 -7.87 -20.93 0.09
C ASP A 86 -8.09 -19.53 -0.52
N VAL A 87 -7.36 -18.54 0.02
CA VAL A 87 -7.47 -17.15 -0.41
C VAL A 87 -6.70 -16.98 -1.71
N LYS A 88 -7.43 -16.71 -2.78
CA LYS A 88 -6.83 -16.39 -4.07
C LYS A 88 -6.30 -14.97 -4.03
N ILE A 89 -5.01 -14.79 -4.27
CA ILE A 89 -4.37 -13.48 -4.40
C ILE A 89 -4.07 -13.25 -5.87
N GLU A 90 -4.74 -12.28 -6.47
CA GLU A 90 -4.46 -11.79 -7.82
C GLU A 90 -3.48 -10.61 -7.75
N GLU A 91 -2.47 -10.62 -8.63
CA GLU A 91 -1.57 -9.48 -8.82
C GLU A 91 -1.93 -8.80 -10.13
N ILE A 92 -2.29 -7.53 -10.07
CA ILE A 92 -2.68 -6.72 -11.24
C ILE A 92 -1.60 -5.66 -11.43
N TYR A 93 -1.04 -5.59 -12.63
CA TYR A 93 -0.01 -4.62 -12.99
C TYR A 93 -0.56 -3.65 -14.02
N VAL A 94 -0.42 -2.36 -13.75
CA VAL A 94 -0.86 -1.30 -14.65
C VAL A 94 0.21 -0.21 -14.75
N PRO A 95 0.54 0.27 -15.95
CA PRO A 95 1.56 1.31 -16.12
C PRO A 95 1.06 2.72 -15.71
N SER A 96 -0.26 2.90 -15.64
CA SER A 96 -0.92 4.20 -15.41
C SER A 96 -2.22 4.04 -14.61
N LEU A 97 -2.65 5.15 -14.02
CA LEU A 97 -3.96 5.33 -13.37
C LEU A 97 -5.11 5.51 -14.38
N ARG A 98 -4.76 5.60 -15.66
CA ARG A 98 -5.69 5.73 -16.77
C ARG A 98 -5.47 4.61 -17.78
N ASP A 99 -6.57 4.11 -18.34
CA ASP A 99 -6.51 3.21 -19.48
C ASP A 99 -6.17 3.98 -20.78
N ASN A 100 -6.03 3.26 -21.89
CA ASN A 100 -5.73 3.86 -23.20
C ASN A 100 -6.83 4.81 -23.72
N SER A 101 -8.01 4.81 -23.11
CA SER A 101 -9.13 5.69 -23.43
C SER A 101 -9.23 6.89 -22.47
N GLY A 102 -8.34 6.98 -21.47
CA GLY A 102 -8.35 8.02 -20.45
C GLY A 102 -9.32 7.78 -19.30
N ASN A 103 -9.92 6.58 -19.18
CA ASN A 103 -10.80 6.23 -18.08
C ASN A 103 -10.00 5.83 -16.84
N SER A 104 -10.59 5.99 -15.66
CA SER A 104 -9.99 5.50 -14.41
C SER A 104 -9.97 3.98 -14.36
N ILE A 105 -8.80 3.41 -14.04
CA ILE A 105 -8.64 1.96 -13.81
C ILE A 105 -9.39 1.48 -12.55
N PHE A 106 -9.78 2.39 -11.66
CA PHE A 106 -10.47 2.04 -10.43
C PHE A 106 -11.94 1.72 -10.65
N SER A 107 -12.52 2.16 -11.78
CA SER A 107 -13.93 1.92 -12.12
C SER A 107 -14.31 0.43 -12.19
N THR A 108 -13.34 -0.47 -12.30
CA THR A 108 -13.55 -1.92 -12.37
C THR A 108 -13.31 -2.65 -11.05
N MET A 109 -12.97 -1.94 -9.96
CA MET A 109 -12.49 -2.55 -8.70
C MET A 109 -13.56 -2.66 -7.60
N GLU A 110 -14.86 -2.65 -7.95
CA GLU A 110 -15.93 -2.68 -6.95
C GLU A 110 -15.96 -4.01 -6.17
N TYR A 111 -16.11 -3.92 -4.85
CA TYR A 111 -16.33 -5.04 -3.91
C TYR A 111 -15.19 -6.06 -3.73
N MET A 112 -13.98 -5.78 -4.23
CA MET A 112 -12.80 -6.61 -3.97
C MET A 112 -11.81 -5.91 -3.04
N PRO A 113 -11.48 -6.49 -1.87
CA PRO A 113 -10.41 -5.98 -1.04
C PRO A 113 -9.09 -5.92 -1.82
N THR A 114 -8.50 -4.73 -1.91
CA THR A 114 -7.29 -4.52 -2.72
C THR A 114 -6.20 -3.76 -1.95
N ILE A 115 -4.95 -4.15 -2.17
CA ILE A 115 -3.76 -3.38 -1.81
C ILE A 115 -3.29 -2.64 -3.06
N ILE A 116 -3.18 -1.33 -3.00
CA ILE A 116 -2.62 -0.52 -4.09
C ILE A 116 -1.20 -0.10 -3.72
N ILE A 117 -0.29 -0.29 -4.66
CA ILE A 117 1.12 0.10 -4.55
C ILE A 117 1.41 1.04 -5.71
N PHE A 118 1.83 2.27 -5.41
CA PHE A 118 2.27 3.25 -6.41
C PHE A 118 3.78 3.24 -6.48
N LEU A 119 4.31 2.97 -7.68
CA LEU A 119 5.73 3.00 -8.01
C LEU A 119 6.12 4.19 -8.90
N ASN A 120 5.14 4.94 -9.41
CA ASN A 120 5.35 6.04 -10.35
C ASN A 120 6.02 7.28 -9.75
N HIS A 121 6.65 8.12 -10.55
CA HIS A 121 7.15 9.38 -10.03
C HIS A 121 6.04 10.30 -9.47
N GLY A 122 6.42 11.02 -8.42
CA GLY A 122 5.58 11.99 -7.75
C GLY A 122 6.14 13.40 -7.91
N PHE A 123 5.26 14.36 -8.17
CA PHE A 123 5.62 15.78 -8.22
C PHE A 123 4.82 16.57 -7.19
N ALA A 124 5.49 17.34 -6.35
CA ALA A 124 4.87 18.26 -5.43
C ALA A 124 5.68 19.57 -5.31
N LYS A 125 4.99 20.71 -5.40
CA LYS A 125 5.58 22.04 -5.25
C LYS A 125 4.62 22.97 -4.50
N PRO A 126 5.09 23.85 -3.60
CA PRO A 126 4.22 24.84 -2.96
C PRO A 126 3.43 25.65 -3.99
N GLY A 127 2.12 25.78 -3.77
CA GLY A 127 1.20 26.50 -4.66
C GLY A 127 0.74 25.73 -5.91
N TYR A 128 1.16 24.47 -6.09
CA TYR A 128 0.73 23.61 -7.20
C TYR A 128 0.12 22.30 -6.67
N PRO A 129 -0.93 21.76 -7.33
CA PRO A 129 -1.48 20.46 -6.96
C PRO A 129 -0.43 19.35 -7.12
N SER A 130 -0.31 18.48 -6.11
CA SER A 130 0.54 17.29 -6.19
C SER A 130 0.06 16.34 -7.29
N ARG A 131 1.00 15.71 -8.00
CA ARG A 131 0.75 14.87 -9.17
C ARG A 131 1.43 13.52 -9.03
N ILE A 132 0.79 12.51 -9.59
CA ILE A 132 1.32 11.16 -9.78
C ILE A 132 1.47 11.00 -11.29
N GLU A 133 2.68 10.74 -11.74
CA GLU A 133 3.00 10.58 -13.16
C GLU A 133 2.70 9.15 -13.61
N ASP A 134 2.60 8.93 -14.91
CA ASP A 134 2.53 7.58 -15.48
C ASP A 134 3.95 6.98 -15.56
N LEU A 135 4.07 5.66 -15.79
CA LEU A 135 5.36 4.97 -15.87
C LEU A 135 6.36 5.67 -16.82
N ASP A 136 5.88 6.11 -17.99
CA ASP A 136 6.71 6.75 -19.02
C ASP A 136 6.79 8.29 -18.86
N GLY A 137 6.19 8.87 -17.81
CA GLY A 137 6.18 10.32 -17.54
C GLY A 137 5.38 11.19 -18.53
N SER A 138 4.73 10.58 -19.52
CA SER A 138 4.00 11.29 -20.58
C SER A 138 2.66 11.88 -20.14
N ALA A 139 2.09 11.36 -19.06
CA ALA A 139 0.82 11.77 -18.50
C ALA A 139 0.88 11.79 -16.97
N HIS A 140 -0.09 12.44 -16.35
CA HIS A 140 -0.18 12.55 -14.90
C HIS A 140 -1.62 12.73 -14.44
N ILE A 141 -1.87 12.40 -13.18
CA ILE A 141 -3.11 12.68 -12.47
C ILE A 141 -2.82 13.45 -11.19
N HIS A 142 -3.74 14.34 -10.80
CA HIS A 142 -3.65 15.00 -9.51
C HIS A 142 -3.92 13.99 -8.37
N ALA A 143 -3.08 14.01 -7.34
CA ALA A 143 -3.21 13.13 -6.18
C ALA A 143 -4.61 13.21 -5.53
N LYS A 144 -5.21 14.40 -5.49
CA LYS A 144 -6.58 14.61 -4.99
C LYS A 144 -7.64 13.91 -5.82
N ILE A 145 -7.48 13.84 -7.15
CA ILE A 145 -8.42 13.14 -8.03
C ILE A 145 -8.28 11.63 -7.82
N ALA A 146 -7.04 11.11 -7.81
CA ALA A 146 -6.78 9.69 -7.55
C ALA A 146 -7.34 9.25 -6.18
N ALA A 147 -7.08 10.04 -5.13
CA ALA A 147 -7.61 9.78 -3.79
C ALA A 147 -9.15 9.77 -3.78
N SER A 148 -9.78 10.74 -4.45
CA SER A 148 -11.25 10.81 -4.54
C SER A 148 -11.85 9.60 -5.26
N GLU A 149 -11.20 9.11 -6.33
CA GLU A 149 -11.67 7.94 -7.07
C GLU A 149 -11.57 6.68 -6.22
N ILE A 150 -10.43 6.47 -5.55
CA ILE A 150 -10.24 5.34 -4.64
C ILE A 150 -11.24 5.42 -3.48
N ASN A 151 -11.41 6.60 -2.89
CA ASN A 151 -12.34 6.82 -1.77
C ASN A 151 -13.81 6.60 -2.17
N SER A 152 -14.13 6.66 -3.46
CA SER A 152 -15.48 6.40 -3.97
C SER A 152 -15.78 4.93 -4.22
N LEU A 153 -14.78 4.04 -4.15
CA LEU A 153 -14.97 2.61 -4.33
C LEU A 153 -15.86 2.06 -3.22
N GLN A 154 -16.87 1.27 -3.62
CA GLN A 154 -17.71 0.54 -2.67
C GLN A 154 -16.99 -0.76 -2.27
N GLY A 155 -16.85 -1.02 -0.97
CA GLY A 155 -16.28 -2.27 -0.46
C GLY A 155 -15.28 -2.09 0.68
N PHE A 156 -14.47 -3.13 0.91
CA PHE A 156 -13.54 -3.21 2.04
C PHE A 156 -12.27 -2.42 1.78
N ASN A 157 -12.06 -1.42 2.64
CA ASN A 157 -11.21 -0.29 2.37
C ASN A 157 -9.71 -0.61 2.33
N LEU A 158 -9.11 0.04 1.34
CA LEU A 158 -7.88 -0.25 0.64
C LEU A 158 -6.61 0.12 1.42
N LEU A 159 -5.58 -0.70 1.31
CA LEU A 159 -4.20 -0.31 1.66
C LEU A 159 -3.61 0.50 0.50
N ASN A 160 -2.98 1.64 0.78
CA ASN A 160 -2.24 2.40 -0.22
C ASN A 160 -0.77 2.59 0.21
N LEU A 161 0.15 2.07 -0.58
CA LEU A 161 1.59 2.28 -0.42
C LEU A 161 2.06 3.30 -1.47
N LEU A 162 2.46 4.49 -1.03
CA LEU A 162 3.03 5.54 -1.87
C LEU A 162 4.55 5.54 -1.71
N THR A 163 5.26 4.98 -2.68
CA THR A 163 6.70 4.70 -2.56
C THR A 163 7.62 5.66 -3.30
N VAL A 164 7.15 6.90 -3.53
CA VAL A 164 7.64 7.73 -4.64
C VAL A 164 8.16 9.09 -4.16
N CYS A 165 8.89 9.83 -5.01
CA CYS A 165 9.41 11.16 -4.67
C CYS A 165 8.27 12.04 -4.14
N LYS A 166 8.51 12.79 -3.06
CA LYS A 166 7.49 13.61 -2.39
C LYS A 166 6.27 12.81 -1.88
N GLY A 167 6.47 11.53 -1.56
CA GLY A 167 5.41 10.61 -1.12
C GLY A 167 4.59 11.17 0.05
N ALA A 168 5.24 11.75 1.06
CA ALA A 168 4.53 12.29 2.23
C ALA A 168 3.58 13.44 1.85
N THR A 169 3.99 14.38 1.00
CA THR A 169 3.09 15.45 0.53
C THR A 169 2.03 14.92 -0.43
N ILE A 170 2.36 13.99 -1.32
CA ILE A 170 1.40 13.36 -2.25
C ILE A 170 0.34 12.57 -1.49
N SER A 171 0.68 12.00 -0.33
CA SER A 171 -0.22 11.17 0.47
C SER A 171 -1.34 11.91 1.19
N LYS A 172 -1.23 13.24 1.39
CA LYS A 172 -2.19 14.00 2.20
C LYS A 172 -3.65 13.81 1.79
N PRO A 173 -4.03 13.91 0.50
CA PRO A 173 -5.42 13.71 0.09
C PRO A 173 -5.92 12.28 0.35
N PHE A 174 -5.01 11.29 0.32
CA PHE A 174 -5.36 9.92 0.65
C PHE A 174 -5.58 9.76 2.15
N ILE A 175 -4.75 10.40 3.00
CA ILE A 175 -4.86 10.31 4.47
C ILE A 175 -6.18 10.91 4.95
N GLU A 176 -6.65 11.94 4.26
CA GLU A 176 -7.93 12.62 4.52
C GLU A 176 -9.15 11.81 4.01
N SER A 177 -8.95 10.71 3.30
CA SER A 177 -10.02 9.88 2.75
C SER A 177 -10.53 8.88 3.78
N GLU A 178 -11.85 8.89 4.03
CA GLU A 178 -12.50 8.04 5.03
C GLU A 178 -12.48 6.55 4.66
N ASN A 179 -12.46 6.24 3.36
CA ASN A 179 -12.51 4.89 2.81
C ASN A 179 -11.13 4.34 2.43
N ILE A 180 -10.03 4.94 2.90
CA ILE A 180 -8.69 4.39 2.68
C ILE A 180 -8.14 3.94 4.03
N GLY A 181 -7.92 2.63 4.16
CA GLY A 181 -7.72 2.01 5.46
C GLY A 181 -6.35 2.28 6.08
N ALA A 182 -5.28 2.24 5.27
CA ALA A 182 -3.95 2.57 5.74
C ALA A 182 -3.11 3.14 4.60
N ILE A 183 -2.35 4.19 4.89
CA ILE A 183 -1.42 4.80 3.95
C ILE A 183 -0.02 4.76 4.49
N TYR A 184 0.90 4.33 3.64
CA TYR A 184 2.32 4.38 3.92
C TYR A 184 2.99 5.23 2.86
N ALA A 185 3.53 6.36 3.30
CA ALA A 185 4.16 7.35 2.47
C ALA A 185 5.42 7.84 3.19
N PRO A 186 6.54 7.11 3.05
CA PRO A 186 7.57 7.16 4.06
C PRO A 186 8.38 8.47 4.07
N LEU A 187 8.45 9.25 2.97
CA LEU A 187 9.35 10.41 2.88
C LEU A 187 8.86 11.51 1.92
N ASP A 188 9.35 12.74 2.14
CA ASP A 188 9.08 13.92 1.29
C ASP A 188 10.34 14.45 0.59
N TYR A 189 11.26 13.56 0.25
CA TYR A 189 12.53 13.88 -0.40
C TYR A 189 12.50 13.44 -1.88
N ASP A 190 13.35 14.05 -2.70
CA ASP A 190 13.62 13.55 -4.05
C ASP A 190 14.64 12.41 -3.91
N PHE A 191 14.37 11.25 -4.51
CA PHE A 191 15.19 10.04 -4.36
C PHE A 191 16.53 10.08 -5.11
N SER A 192 17.28 11.19 -5.01
CA SER A 192 18.68 11.22 -5.41
C SER A 192 19.61 10.52 -4.41
N GLU A 193 19.13 10.15 -3.21
CA GLU A 193 19.88 9.47 -2.14
C GLU A 193 19.28 8.08 -1.84
N GLY A 194 19.80 7.03 -2.49
CA GLY A 194 19.19 5.69 -2.55
C GLY A 194 19.30 4.82 -1.29
N GLU A 195 20.12 5.18 -0.30
CA GLU A 195 20.35 4.34 0.89
C GLU A 195 19.15 4.34 1.86
N THR A 196 18.50 5.50 2.06
CA THR A 196 17.38 5.63 3.00
C THR A 196 16.12 4.91 2.51
N LEU A 197 15.83 4.96 1.21
CA LEU A 197 14.66 4.26 0.64
C LEU A 197 14.78 2.74 0.79
N SER A 198 15.97 2.20 0.50
CA SER A 198 16.25 0.77 0.63
C SER A 198 16.08 0.29 2.07
N GLU A 199 16.53 1.08 3.05
CA GLU A 199 16.37 0.76 4.47
C GLU A 199 14.91 0.83 4.93
N ILE A 200 14.18 1.85 4.51
CA ILE A 200 12.76 2.03 4.80
C ILE A 200 11.94 0.85 4.29
N ILE A 201 12.17 0.44 3.03
CA ILE A 201 11.48 -0.71 2.44
C ILE A 201 11.91 -2.02 3.10
N ARG A 202 13.20 -2.18 3.45
CA ARG A 202 13.67 -3.32 4.23
C ARG A 202 12.94 -3.45 5.57
N ILE A 203 12.85 -2.37 6.36
CA ILE A 203 12.17 -2.39 7.67
C ILE A 203 10.68 -2.66 7.50
N PHE A 204 10.04 -2.06 6.50
CA PHE A 204 8.66 -2.34 6.16
C PHE A 204 8.45 -3.84 5.89
N ASN A 205 9.28 -4.42 5.02
CA ASN A 205 9.21 -5.84 4.65
C ASN A 205 9.50 -6.74 5.86
N GLU A 206 10.47 -6.41 6.71
CA GLU A 206 10.73 -7.11 7.96
C GLU A 206 9.53 -7.10 8.90
N GLU A 207 8.90 -5.95 9.12
CA GLU A 207 7.70 -5.87 9.96
C GLU A 207 6.52 -6.60 9.31
N MET A 208 6.36 -6.58 7.98
CA MET A 208 5.36 -7.38 7.25
C MET A 208 5.56 -8.88 7.44
N ARG A 209 6.80 -9.37 7.36
CA ARG A 209 7.15 -10.78 7.57
C ARG A 209 7.12 -11.22 9.03
N ARG A 210 7.25 -10.29 9.99
CA ARG A 210 7.29 -10.60 11.42
C ARG A 210 5.95 -11.19 11.87
N ASP A 211 5.99 -12.44 12.35
CA ASP A 211 4.84 -13.17 12.87
C ASP A 211 4.10 -12.39 13.96
N GLN A 212 2.79 -12.28 13.82
CA GLN A 212 1.91 -11.71 14.84
C GLN A 212 1.26 -12.81 15.67
N LEU A 213 2.06 -13.61 16.38
CA LEU A 213 1.47 -14.48 17.40
C LEU A 213 0.76 -13.66 18.49
N SER A 214 1.27 -12.46 18.81
CA SER A 214 0.75 -11.59 19.87
C SER A 214 -0.49 -10.78 19.50
N ALA A 215 -0.57 -10.21 18.29
CA ALA A 215 -1.77 -9.46 17.87
C ALA A 215 -2.95 -10.40 17.60
N VAL A 216 -2.69 -11.63 17.16
CA VAL A 216 -3.71 -12.68 17.02
C VAL A 216 -4.29 -13.09 18.39
N LEU A 217 -3.46 -13.16 19.43
CA LEU A 217 -3.90 -13.44 20.79
C LEU A 217 -4.73 -12.28 21.36
N GLU A 218 -4.38 -11.03 21.04
CA GLU A 218 -5.12 -9.85 21.46
C GLU A 218 -6.44 -9.68 20.68
N TYR A 219 -6.45 -9.96 19.38
CA TYR A 219 -7.66 -10.01 18.54
C TYR A 219 -8.61 -11.10 19.02
N ARG A 220 -8.12 -12.32 19.31
CA ARG A 220 -8.93 -13.41 19.93
C ARG A 220 -9.49 -13.04 21.31
N ARG A 221 -8.80 -12.16 22.04
CA ARG A 221 -9.26 -11.67 23.34
C ARG A 221 -10.34 -10.60 23.20
N LEU A 222 -10.25 -9.75 22.18
CA LEU A 222 -11.19 -8.65 21.93
C LEU A 222 -12.41 -9.08 21.11
N TYR A 223 -12.25 -10.10 20.27
CA TYR A 223 -13.28 -10.69 19.43
C TYR A 223 -13.28 -12.22 19.66
N PRO A 224 -13.75 -12.69 20.83
CA PRO A 224 -13.93 -14.11 21.04
C PRO A 224 -14.89 -14.63 19.99
N MET A 225 -14.39 -15.48 19.09
CA MET A 225 -15.21 -16.21 18.12
C MET A 225 -16.11 -17.18 18.90
N GLU A 226 -17.29 -16.70 19.30
CA GLU A 226 -18.38 -17.58 19.70
C GLU A 226 -18.89 -18.29 18.44
N ALA A 227 -18.46 -19.55 18.32
CA ALA A 227 -19.07 -20.63 17.55
C ALA A 227 -19.57 -20.31 16.13
N ILE A 228 -18.68 -20.52 15.15
CA ILE A 228 -19.13 -21.05 13.85
C ILE A 228 -19.26 -22.56 14.06
N LEU A 229 -20.52 -23.03 14.17
CA LEU A 229 -20.91 -24.44 14.10
C LEU A 229 -20.83 -24.94 12.65
#